data_AF-A0A4Q6IC25-F1
#
_entry.id   AF-A0A4Q6IC25-F1
#
_cell.length_a   1.000
_cell.length_b   1.000
_cell.length_c   1.000
_cell.angle_alpha   90.00
_cell.angle_beta   90.00
_cell.angle_gamma   90.00
#
_symmetry.space_group_name_H-M   'P 1'
#
loop_
_entity.id
_entity.type
_entity.pdbx_description
1 polymer ?
#
loop_
_entity_poly.entity_id
_entity_poly.type
_entity_poly.pdbx_seq_one_letter_code
_entity_poly.pdbx_strand_id
1 'polypeptide(L)'
;MMSSPRYRNPAPDQAVLVADAPGQVGLRLTGPDRAAVVALSAEPAAVGLARHWTTGLLGMWGLSADDRSTAALVISELATNAVRYGHSEMTIRLFQRADRLYMCVTDSGVPSVAHRRTVRKAFAEHGRGLAIVHALAESIEVSREPDGWRVGAVLRVTTAVNAAAGSAAGGA
;
A
#
# COMPACT_ATOMS: atom_id res chain seq x y z
N MET A 1 -17.90 20.82 22.52
CA MET A 1 -16.46 20.97 22.20
C MET A 1 -15.83 19.57 22.29
N MET A 2 -15.93 18.79 21.22
CA MET A 2 -15.48 17.39 21.22
C MET A 2 -14.09 17.29 20.57
N SER A 3 -13.09 16.93 21.39
CA SER A 3 -11.75 16.55 20.93
C SER A 3 -11.84 15.34 20.01
N SER A 4 -11.48 15.51 18.74
CA SER A 4 -11.21 14.40 17.85
C SER A 4 -9.93 13.68 18.29
N PRO A 5 -9.90 12.34 18.31
CA PRO A 5 -8.73 11.60 18.76
C PRO A 5 -7.56 11.84 17.81
N ARG A 6 -6.41 12.25 18.36
CA ARG A 6 -5.17 12.41 17.59
C ARG A 6 -4.63 11.01 17.26
N TYR A 7 -4.79 10.58 16.02
CA TYR A 7 -4.15 9.36 15.54
C TYR A 7 -2.66 9.65 15.28
N ARG A 8 -1.78 9.05 16.09
CA ARG A 8 -0.33 9.13 15.92
C ARG A 8 0.08 8.06 14.91
N ASN A 9 0.62 8.50 13.76
CA ASN A 9 1.26 7.64 12.77
C ASN A 9 2.37 6.80 13.45
N PRO A 10 2.26 5.46 13.54
CA PRO A 10 3.36 4.66 14.07
C PRO A 10 4.52 4.65 13.08
N ALA A 11 5.75 4.72 13.62
CA ALA A 11 6.97 4.56 12.83
C ALA A 11 7.02 3.14 12.20
N PRO A 12 7.66 2.97 11.03
CA PRO A 12 7.65 1.71 10.26
C PRO A 12 8.32 0.50 10.93
N ASP A 13 8.73 0.63 12.20
CA ASP A 13 9.48 -0.33 12.99
C ASP A 13 8.84 -0.65 14.37
N GLN A 14 7.59 -0.24 14.63
CA GLN A 14 6.94 -0.52 15.92
C GLN A 14 5.95 -1.71 15.89
N ALA A 15 6.35 -2.72 16.65
CA ALA A 15 5.56 -3.82 17.19
C ALA A 15 4.07 -3.50 17.40
N VAL A 16 3.19 -4.31 16.81
CA VAL A 16 1.77 -4.33 17.19
C VAL A 16 1.60 -5.29 18.36
N LEU A 17 1.09 -4.80 19.49
CA LEU A 17 0.58 -5.64 20.59
C LEU A 17 -0.52 -6.57 20.04
N VAL A 18 -0.23 -7.87 19.96
CA VAL A 18 -1.26 -8.90 19.77
C VAL A 18 -1.54 -9.47 21.15
N ALA A 19 -2.76 -9.27 21.65
CA ALA A 19 -3.26 -10.13 22.72
C ALA A 19 -3.51 -11.51 22.10
N ASP A 20 -2.59 -12.44 22.30
CA ASP A 20 -2.88 -13.84 22.03
C ASP A 20 -3.70 -14.41 23.20
N ALA A 21 -4.43 -15.49 22.94
CA ALA A 21 -5.30 -16.15 23.92
C ALA A 21 -4.62 -16.32 25.30
N PRO A 22 -5.37 -16.29 26.42
CA PRO A 22 -4.78 -16.35 27.75
C PRO A 22 -3.94 -17.62 27.93
N GLY A 23 -2.61 -17.46 28.04
CA GLY A 23 -1.73 -18.50 28.58
C GLY A 23 -0.41 -18.81 27.85
N GLN A 24 -0.07 -18.18 26.72
CA GLN A 24 1.22 -18.45 26.05
C GLN A 24 2.00 -17.17 25.73
N VAL A 25 3.09 -16.94 26.48
CA VAL A 25 4.03 -15.84 26.26
C VAL A 25 5.19 -16.34 25.42
N GLY A 26 5.17 -16.03 24.12
CA GLY A 26 6.33 -16.13 23.24
C GLY A 26 6.69 -14.73 22.72
N LEU A 27 7.96 -14.33 22.81
CA LEU A 27 8.42 -13.06 22.26
C LEU A 27 8.50 -13.18 20.73
N ARG A 28 7.43 -12.78 20.03
CA ARG A 28 7.41 -12.75 18.56
C ARG A 28 7.80 -11.36 18.08
N LEU A 29 8.85 -11.27 17.26
CA LEU A 29 9.21 -10.04 16.57
C LEU A 29 8.04 -9.64 15.67
N THR A 30 7.34 -8.57 16.03
CA THR A 30 6.13 -8.09 15.36
C THR A 30 6.51 -7.06 14.30
N GLY A 31 7.25 -7.50 13.29
CA GLY A 31 7.55 -6.74 12.08
C GLY A 31 6.81 -7.31 10.86
N PRO A 32 6.75 -6.58 9.75
CA PRO A 32 6.40 -7.20 8.47
C PRO A 32 7.45 -8.26 8.12
N ASP A 33 7.02 -9.35 7.48
CA ASP A 33 7.94 -10.38 7.00
C ASP A 33 8.92 -9.78 5.96
N ARG A 34 8.41 -8.80 5.19
CA ARG A 34 9.17 -8.03 4.20
C ARG A 34 8.66 -6.61 4.10
N ALA A 35 9.55 -5.64 3.92
CA ALA A 35 9.19 -4.26 3.69
C ALA A 35 10.17 -3.59 2.72
N ALA A 36 9.67 -2.61 1.96
CA ALA A 36 10.49 -1.75 1.12
C ALA A 36 9.82 -0.39 0.91
N VAL A 37 10.66 0.60 0.62
CA VAL A 37 10.23 1.97 0.36
C VAL A 37 11.00 2.54 -0.84
N VAL A 38 10.32 3.36 -1.64
CA VAL A 38 10.94 4.18 -2.67
C VAL A 38 10.33 5.58 -2.64
N ALA A 39 11.16 6.60 -2.77
CA ALA A 39 10.74 7.98 -2.94
C ALA A 39 10.99 8.39 -4.41
N LEU A 40 10.02 9.05 -5.02
CA LEU A 40 10.03 9.46 -6.41
C LEU A 40 9.48 10.89 -6.51
N SER A 41 10.02 11.68 -7.44
CA SER A 41 9.38 12.93 -7.83
C SER A 41 8.02 12.62 -8.47
N ALA A 42 6.99 13.40 -8.13
CA ALA A 42 5.62 13.18 -8.55
C ALA A 42 5.36 13.73 -9.97
N GLU A 43 6.05 13.16 -10.95
CA GLU A 43 5.93 13.49 -12.36
C GLU A 43 5.38 12.32 -13.18
N PRO A 44 4.77 12.55 -14.36
CA PRO A 44 4.17 11.48 -15.17
C PRO A 44 5.12 10.32 -15.49
N ALA A 45 6.41 10.58 -15.68
CA ALA A 45 7.42 9.56 -15.93
C ALA A 45 7.61 8.59 -14.74
N ALA A 46 7.39 9.06 -13.52
CA ALA A 46 7.57 8.27 -12.30
C ALA A 46 6.51 7.17 -12.12
N VAL A 47 5.36 7.26 -12.79
CA VAL A 47 4.31 6.21 -12.73
C VAL A 47 4.82 4.88 -13.33
N GLY A 48 5.52 4.96 -14.47
CA GLY A 48 6.14 3.78 -15.08
C GLY A 48 7.22 3.16 -14.19
N LEU A 49 8.02 4.01 -13.54
CA LEU A 49 9.06 3.60 -12.60
C LEU A 49 8.46 2.92 -11.35
N ALA A 50 7.41 3.51 -10.78
CA ALA A 50 6.66 2.94 -9.66
C ALA A 50 6.15 1.53 -10.00
N ARG A 51 5.52 1.37 -11.16
CA ARG A 51 5.02 0.07 -11.65
C ARG A 51 6.15 -0.95 -11.76
N HIS A 52 7.25 -0.58 -12.42
CA HIS A 52 8.39 -1.47 -12.64
C HIS A 52 9.04 -1.89 -11.32
N TRP A 53 9.26 -0.93 -10.41
CA TRP A 53 9.80 -1.17 -9.08
C TRP A 53 8.92 -2.15 -8.29
N THR A 54 7.60 -1.94 -8.28
CA THR A 54 6.64 -2.85 -7.61
C THR A 54 6.71 -4.26 -8.17
N THR A 55 6.65 -4.43 -9.50
CA THR A 55 6.70 -5.77 -10.11
C THR A 55 8.03 -6.48 -9.82
N GLY A 56 9.17 -5.78 -9.94
CA GLY A 56 10.48 -6.35 -9.67
C GLY A 56 10.66 -6.76 -8.20
N LEU A 57 10.30 -5.86 -7.28
CA LEU A 57 10.37 -6.11 -5.85
C LEU A 57 9.52 -7.30 -5.41
N LEU A 58 8.25 -7.34 -5.82
CA LEU A 58 7.36 -8.43 -5.47
C LEU A 58 7.76 -9.75 -6.15
N GLY A 59 8.48 -9.68 -7.28
CA GLY A 59 9.16 -10.83 -7.87
C GLY A 59 10.28 -11.37 -7.00
N MET A 60 11.11 -10.50 -6.42
CA MET A 60 12.13 -10.91 -5.45
C MET A 60 11.51 -11.48 -4.16
N TRP A 61 10.31 -11.02 -3.79
CA TRP A 61 9.54 -11.59 -2.68
C TRP A 61 8.82 -12.91 -3.06
N GLY A 62 8.90 -13.36 -4.31
CA GLY A 62 8.32 -14.64 -4.73
C GLY A 62 6.79 -14.65 -4.73
N LEU A 63 6.14 -13.51 -4.94
CA LEU A 63 4.69 -13.45 -5.19
C LEU A 63 4.37 -14.00 -6.59
N SER A 64 3.15 -14.52 -6.75
CA SER A 64 2.65 -15.03 -8.03
C SER A 64 2.64 -13.93 -9.13
N ALA A 65 2.69 -14.32 -10.39
CA ALA A 65 2.63 -13.35 -11.49
C ALA A 65 1.35 -12.50 -11.47
N ASP A 66 0.23 -13.10 -11.09
CA ASP A 66 -1.08 -12.44 -11.02
C ASP A 66 -1.13 -11.44 -9.86
N ASP A 67 -0.63 -11.81 -8.68
CA ASP A 67 -0.55 -10.90 -7.53
C ASP A 67 0.37 -9.71 -7.83
N ARG A 68 1.52 -9.96 -8.47
CA ARG A 68 2.45 -8.89 -8.89
C ARG A 68 1.79 -7.93 -9.87
N SER A 69 1.03 -8.45 -10.83
CA SER A 69 0.33 -7.65 -11.83
C SER A 69 -0.77 -6.80 -11.20
N THR A 70 -1.53 -7.40 -10.27
CA THR A 70 -2.60 -6.74 -9.52
C THR A 70 -2.05 -5.62 -8.63
N ALA A 71 -0.99 -5.89 -7.86
CA ALA A 71 -0.34 -4.89 -7.02
C ALA A 71 0.27 -3.74 -7.85
N ALA A 72 0.90 -4.04 -8.99
CA ALA A 72 1.46 -3.04 -9.88
C ALA A 72 0.39 -2.14 -10.50
N LEU A 73 -0.79 -2.68 -10.80
CA LEU A 73 -1.95 -1.90 -11.25
C LEU A 73 -2.42 -0.93 -10.15
N VAL A 74 -2.61 -1.43 -8.93
CA VAL A 74 -3.01 -0.58 -7.78
C VAL A 74 -2.01 0.54 -7.55
N ILE A 75 -0.71 0.23 -7.51
CA ILE A 75 0.33 1.26 -7.36
C ILE A 75 0.31 2.27 -8.52
N SER A 76 0.07 1.83 -9.76
CA SER A 76 0.00 2.74 -10.91
C SER A 76 -1.16 3.73 -10.78
N GLU A 77 -2.32 3.29 -10.32
CA GLU A 77 -3.48 4.15 -10.08
C GLU A 77 -3.23 5.13 -8.93
N LEU A 78 -2.68 4.64 -7.81
CA LEU A 78 -2.35 5.50 -6.67
C LEU A 78 -1.27 6.53 -7.00
N ALA A 79 -0.22 6.12 -7.71
CA ALA A 79 0.84 7.02 -8.18
C ALA A 79 0.30 8.04 -9.19
N THR A 80 -0.59 7.63 -10.10
CA THR A 80 -1.26 8.56 -11.03
C THR A 80 -2.06 9.61 -10.28
N ASN A 81 -2.77 9.22 -9.22
CA ASN A 81 -3.48 10.17 -8.35
C ASN A 81 -2.52 11.12 -7.63
N ALA A 82 -1.39 10.62 -7.11
CA ALA A 82 -0.38 11.45 -6.47
C ALA A 82 0.21 12.48 -7.45
N VAL A 83 0.55 12.09 -8.68
CA VAL A 83 1.05 13.00 -9.73
C VAL A 83 0.01 14.06 -10.10
N ARG A 84 -1.26 13.66 -10.24
CA ARG A 84 -2.33 14.55 -10.73
C ARG A 84 -2.86 15.49 -9.66
N TYR A 85 -2.97 15.02 -8.43
CA TYR A 85 -3.71 15.72 -7.38
C TYR A 85 -2.92 15.90 -6.08
N GLY A 86 -1.75 15.29 -5.96
CA GLY A 86 -0.89 15.41 -4.79
C GLY A 86 0.09 16.59 -4.87
N HIS A 87 1.24 16.38 -4.25
CA HIS A 87 2.34 17.33 -4.14
C HIS A 87 3.52 16.90 -5.03
N SER A 88 4.64 17.62 -4.96
CA SER A 88 5.79 17.43 -5.85
C SER A 88 6.55 16.12 -5.65
N GLU A 89 6.40 15.46 -4.50
CA GLU A 89 7.06 14.20 -4.17
C GLU A 89 6.03 13.11 -3.81
N MET A 90 6.35 11.86 -4.12
CA MET A 90 5.60 10.70 -3.66
C MET A 90 6.54 9.66 -3.02
N THR A 91 6.07 9.03 -1.94
CA THR A 91 6.74 7.89 -1.30
C THR A 91 5.83 6.68 -1.38
N ILE A 92 6.35 5.57 -1.93
CA ILE A 92 5.66 4.30 -2.02
C ILE A 92 6.25 3.36 -0.97
N ARG A 93 5.40 2.75 -0.16
CA ARG A 93 5.77 1.75 0.85
C ARG A 93 5.02 0.46 0.59
N LEU A 94 5.76 -0.64 0.48
CA LEU A 94 5.19 -1.98 0.43
C LEU A 94 5.60 -2.74 1.68
N PHE A 95 4.68 -3.45 2.28
CA PHE A 95 5.00 -4.41 3.33
C PHE A 95 4.12 -5.65 3.22
N GLN A 96 4.75 -6.82 3.36
CA GLN A 96 4.07 -8.10 3.36
C GLN A 96 4.04 -8.66 4.79
N ARG A 97 2.89 -9.15 5.20
CA ARG A 97 2.73 -9.91 6.43
C ARG A 97 1.79 -11.08 6.16
N ALA A 98 2.30 -12.31 6.32
CA ALA A 98 1.57 -13.51 5.94
C ALA A 98 1.02 -13.43 4.49
N ASP A 99 -0.28 -13.64 4.30
CA ASP A 99 -0.98 -13.62 3.01
C ASP A 99 -1.51 -12.23 2.62
N ARG A 100 -0.98 -11.16 3.24
CA ARG A 100 -1.41 -9.78 2.98
C ARG A 100 -0.25 -8.92 2.50
N LEU A 101 -0.50 -8.19 1.42
CA LEU A 101 0.36 -7.13 0.92
C LEU A 101 -0.32 -5.79 1.19
N TYR A 102 0.37 -4.94 1.93
CA TYR A 102 -0.04 -3.60 2.21
C TYR A 102 0.77 -2.64 1.35
N MET A 103 0.07 -1.69 0.74
CA MET A 103 0.64 -0.77 -0.22
C MET A 103 0.20 0.64 0.15
N CYS A 104 1.15 1.54 0.35
CA CYS A 104 0.86 2.92 0.69
C CYS A 104 1.57 3.86 -0.29
N VAL A 105 0.85 4.86 -0.79
CA VAL A 105 1.43 6.01 -1.49
C VAL A 105 1.15 7.25 -0.66
N THR A 106 2.21 8.00 -0.33
CA THR A 106 2.11 9.26 0.39
C THR A 106 2.66 10.37 -0.48
N ASP A 107 1.87 11.42 -0.73
CA ASP A 107 2.35 12.63 -1.37
C ASP A 107 2.86 13.64 -0.33
N SER A 108 3.88 14.41 -0.70
CA SER A 108 4.48 15.45 0.15
C SER A 108 5.19 16.52 -0.68
N GLY A 109 5.57 17.63 -0.04
CA GLY A 109 6.31 18.70 -0.69
C GLY A 109 5.42 19.83 -1.19
N VAL A 110 5.69 20.37 -2.37
CA VAL A 110 4.95 21.54 -2.89
C VAL A 110 3.63 21.11 -3.52
N PRO A 111 2.47 21.71 -3.18
CA PRO A 111 1.20 21.34 -3.80
C PRO A 111 1.22 21.57 -5.31
N SER A 112 0.78 20.58 -6.08
CA SER A 112 0.65 20.75 -7.53
C SER A 112 -0.35 21.86 -7.89
N VAL A 113 -0.26 22.41 -9.10
CA VAL A 113 -1.21 23.45 -9.57
C VAL A 113 -2.65 22.89 -9.62
N ALA A 114 -2.80 21.60 -9.89
CA ALA A 114 -4.08 20.89 -9.86
C ALA A 114 -4.58 20.63 -8.42
N HIS A 115 -3.68 20.37 -7.45
CA HIS A 115 -4.04 20.26 -6.02
C HIS A 115 -4.78 21.51 -5.53
N ARG A 116 -4.32 22.70 -5.92
CA ARG A 116 -4.93 23.98 -5.53
C ARG A 116 -6.36 24.19 -6.05
N ARG A 117 -6.82 23.41 -7.04
CA ARG A 117 -8.14 23.58 -7.67
C ARG A 117 -9.14 22.47 -7.33
N THR A 118 -8.73 21.37 -6.70
CA THR A 118 -9.50 20.10 -6.83
C THR A 118 -9.53 19.20 -5.57
N VAL A 119 -9.19 19.70 -4.38
CA VAL A 119 -9.22 18.89 -3.12
C VAL A 119 -10.59 18.22 -2.85
N ARG A 120 -11.69 18.79 -3.37
CA ARG A 120 -13.05 18.27 -3.16
C ARG A 120 -13.61 17.39 -4.31
N LYS A 121 -12.98 17.40 -5.49
CA LYS A 121 -13.51 16.75 -6.73
C LYS A 121 -12.69 15.57 -7.23
N ALA A 122 -11.40 15.47 -6.88
CA ALA A 122 -10.52 14.39 -7.33
C ALA A 122 -11.00 13.00 -6.84
N PHE A 123 -11.60 12.95 -5.65
CA PHE A 123 -12.16 11.72 -5.07
C PHE A 123 -13.58 11.38 -5.56
N ALA A 124 -14.25 12.28 -6.28
CA ALA A 124 -15.65 12.13 -6.69
C ALA A 124 -15.84 11.93 -8.21
N GLU A 125 -14.97 12.48 -9.06
CA GLU A 125 -15.24 12.55 -10.52
C GLU A 125 -14.27 11.76 -11.42
N HIS A 126 -13.18 11.18 -10.91
CA HIS A 126 -12.26 10.31 -11.69
C HIS A 126 -12.37 8.84 -11.28
N GLY A 127 -13.61 8.39 -11.05
CA GLY A 127 -13.99 7.13 -10.39
C GLY A 127 -13.67 5.83 -11.11
N ARG A 128 -12.70 5.77 -12.04
CA ARG A 128 -12.22 4.49 -12.60
C ARG A 128 -11.01 3.95 -11.86
N GLY A 129 -10.03 4.80 -11.56
CA GLY A 129 -8.79 4.36 -10.89
C GLY A 129 -9.06 3.85 -9.47
N LEU A 130 -9.75 4.64 -8.65
CA LEU A 130 -10.18 4.18 -7.33
C LEU A 130 -11.19 3.02 -7.41
N ALA A 131 -12.08 2.95 -8.40
CA ALA A 131 -12.97 1.81 -8.55
C ALA A 131 -12.23 0.50 -8.86
N ILE A 132 -11.16 0.56 -9.65
CA ILE A 132 -10.27 -0.60 -9.88
C ILE A 132 -9.59 -1.00 -8.57
N VAL A 133 -9.06 -0.03 -7.81
CA VAL A 133 -8.48 -0.33 -6.50
C VAL A 133 -9.55 -0.91 -5.55
N HIS A 134 -10.76 -0.36 -5.52
CA HIS A 134 -11.88 -0.84 -4.69
C HIS A 134 -12.34 -2.24 -5.08
N ALA A 135 -12.26 -2.60 -6.36
CA ALA A 135 -12.62 -3.93 -6.85
C ALA A 135 -11.55 -4.99 -6.54
N LEU A 136 -10.29 -4.58 -6.40
CA LEU A 136 -9.16 -5.49 -6.22
C LEU A 136 -8.68 -5.59 -4.77
N ALA A 137 -8.79 -4.50 -4.01
CA ALA A 137 -8.32 -4.41 -2.63
C ALA A 137 -9.35 -4.92 -1.62
N GLU A 138 -8.88 -5.62 -0.59
CA GLU A 138 -9.71 -5.96 0.57
C GLU A 138 -10.15 -4.72 1.34
N SER A 139 -9.26 -3.72 1.41
CA SER A 139 -9.54 -2.44 2.06
C SER A 139 -8.72 -1.32 1.45
N ILE A 140 -9.25 -0.11 1.57
CA ILE A 140 -8.59 1.14 1.19
C ILE A 140 -8.73 2.12 2.34
N GLU A 141 -7.64 2.82 2.63
CA GLU A 141 -7.59 3.88 3.63
C GLU A 141 -7.09 5.17 2.97
N VAL A 142 -7.73 6.28 3.31
CA VAL A 142 -7.24 7.61 2.95
C VAL A 142 -7.06 8.40 4.24
N SER A 143 -5.84 8.82 4.51
CA SER A 143 -5.50 9.59 5.71
C SER A 143 -4.74 10.85 5.34
N ARG A 144 -4.94 11.90 6.13
CA ARG A 144 -4.24 13.16 5.97
C ARG A 144 -2.95 13.13 6.77
N GLU A 145 -1.84 13.45 6.12
CA GLU A 145 -0.54 13.61 6.75
C GLU A 145 -0.24 15.11 6.94
N PRO A 146 0.74 15.49 7.77
CA PRO A 146 1.10 16.89 7.98
C PRO A 146 1.37 17.65 6.67
N ASP A 147 2.04 16.98 5.73
CA ASP A 147 2.56 17.59 4.49
C ASP A 147 1.89 17.07 3.21
N GLY A 148 0.77 16.34 3.33
CA GLY A 148 0.06 15.80 2.17
C GLY A 148 -0.99 14.75 2.53
N TRP A 149 -1.21 13.79 1.63
CA TRP A 149 -2.13 12.68 1.85
C TRP A 149 -1.44 11.34 1.76
N ARG A 150 -1.99 10.36 2.46
CA ARG A 150 -1.66 8.96 2.31
C ARG A 150 -2.88 8.22 1.79
N VAL A 151 -2.65 7.39 0.77
CA VAL A 151 -3.62 6.40 0.32
C VAL A 151 -3.01 5.02 0.48
N GLY A 152 -3.68 4.18 1.26
CA GLY A 152 -3.33 2.80 1.52
C GLY A 152 -4.31 1.84 0.86
N ALA A 153 -3.81 0.70 0.39
CA ALA A 153 -4.61 -0.41 -0.09
C ALA A 153 -4.02 -1.74 0.40
N VAL A 154 -4.90 -2.72 0.66
CA VAL A 154 -4.51 -4.07 1.10
C VAL A 154 -4.96 -5.09 0.07
N LEU A 155 -4.05 -5.95 -0.37
CA LEU A 155 -4.34 -7.10 -1.22
C LEU A 155 -4.09 -8.39 -0.45
N ARG A 156 -4.93 -9.39 -0.70
CA ARG A 156 -4.58 -10.77 -0.41
C ARG A 156 -3.60 -11.25 -1.46
N VAL A 157 -2.53 -11.91 -1.04
CA VAL A 157 -1.48 -12.39 -1.93
C VAL A 157 -1.04 -13.79 -1.54
N THR A 158 -0.63 -14.57 -2.54
CA THR A 158 -0.10 -15.92 -2.33
C THR A 158 1.39 -15.92 -2.66
N THR A 159 2.21 -16.36 -1.70
CA THR A 159 3.62 -16.64 -2.00
C THR A 159 3.72 -17.93 -2.80
N ALA A 160 4.44 -17.91 -3.91
CA ALA A 160 4.63 -19.08 -4.76
C ALA A 160 5.27 -20.25 -4.00
N VAL A 161 6.05 -19.95 -2.95
CA VAL A 161 6.68 -20.94 -2.06
C VAL A 161 5.64 -21.76 -1.26
N ASN A 162 4.43 -21.23 -1.01
CA ASN A 162 3.36 -21.94 -0.29
C ASN A 162 2.31 -22.60 -1.20
N ALA A 163 2.20 -22.19 -2.47
CA ALA A 163 1.23 -22.77 -3.40
C ALA A 163 1.54 -24.25 -3.72
N ALA A 164 2.82 -24.63 -3.73
CA ALA A 164 3.25 -26.00 -3.99
C ALA A 164 3.00 -26.97 -2.81
N ALA A 165 2.86 -26.47 -1.57
CA ALA A 165 2.66 -27.29 -0.39
C ALA A 165 1.18 -27.69 -0.16
N GLY A 166 0.22 -26.95 -0.72
CA GLY A 166 -1.21 -27.22 -0.57
C GLY A 166 -1.79 -28.27 -1.52
N SER A 167 -1.04 -28.70 -2.54
CA SER A 167 -1.52 -29.66 -3.55
C SER A 167 -1.21 -31.12 -3.22
N ALA A 168 -0.40 -31.40 -2.20
CA ALA A 168 0.10 -32.76 -1.91
C ALA A 168 -0.65 -33.50 -0.78
N ALA A 169 -1.71 -32.93 -0.20
CA ALA A 169 -2.40 -33.49 0.97
C ALA A 169 -3.80 -34.07 0.70
N GLY A 170 -4.12 -34.41 -0.56
CA GLY A 170 -5.43 -34.94 -0.94
C GLY A 170 -5.32 -36.11 -1.91
N GLY A 171 -4.80 -37.24 -1.45
CA GLY A 171 -4.72 -38.45 -2.28
C GLY A 171 -3.96 -39.60 -1.63
N ALA A 172 -4.60 -40.25 -0.66
CA ALA A 172 -4.45 -41.67 -0.34
C ALA A 172 -5.60 -42.09 0.58
#